data_AF-A0A316L589-F1
#
_entry.id   AF-A0A316L589-F1
#
_cell.length_a   1.000
_cell.length_b   1.000
_cell.length_c   1.000
_cell.angle_alpha   90.00
_cell.angle_beta   90.00
_cell.angle_gamma   90.00
#
_symmetry.space_group_name_H-M   'P 1'
#
loop_
_entity.id
_entity.type
_entity.pdbx_description
1 polymer ?
#
loop_
_entity_poly.entity_id
_entity_poly.type
_entity_poly.pdbx_seq_one_letter_code
_entity_poly.pdbx_strand_id
1 'polypeptide(L)'
;METTAHLAELVADGPFRDTLLDQHRSYRDIAGRAESLSPKPLKDVPLTGKAMSSLMIDLKTLGDKSSSHIAQMMVKGSANGIIEITKRIRQYEGTVQEAEQLAQELLALEEKHVEDLKGFIC
;
A
#
# COMPACT_ATOMS: atom_id res chain seq x y z
N MET A 1 -5.24 9.32 -4.57
CA MET A 1 -3.96 8.60 -4.83
C MET A 1 -3.90 8.22 -6.30
N GLU A 2 -3.16 8.98 -7.11
CA GLU A 2 -2.91 8.68 -8.54
C GLU A 2 -1.62 7.85 -8.76
N THR A 3 -0.82 7.72 -7.70
CA THR A 3 0.56 7.26 -7.72
C THR A 3 0.68 5.78 -8.13
N THR A 4 -0.03 4.84 -7.50
CA THR A 4 0.10 3.41 -7.85
C THR A 4 -0.29 3.10 -9.31
N ALA A 5 -1.22 3.86 -9.89
CA ALA A 5 -1.64 3.70 -11.29
C ALA A 5 -0.54 4.14 -12.28
N HIS A 6 0.10 5.28 -12.04
CA HIS A 6 1.26 5.71 -12.83
C HIS A 6 2.45 4.76 -12.67
N LEU A 7 2.56 4.11 -11.51
CA LEU A 7 3.56 3.08 -11.26
C LEU A 7 3.33 1.86 -12.16
N ALA A 8 2.08 1.40 -12.24
CA ALA A 8 1.67 0.34 -13.15
C ALA A 8 1.93 0.69 -14.63
N GLU A 9 1.77 1.94 -15.04
CA GLU A 9 2.11 2.41 -16.40
C GLU A 9 3.61 2.36 -16.72
N LEU A 10 4.47 2.42 -15.70
CA LEU A 10 5.92 2.37 -15.84
C LEU A 10 6.47 0.95 -15.91
N VAL A 11 5.66 -0.08 -15.60
CA VAL A 11 6.12 -1.48 -15.61
C VAL A 11 5.52 -2.24 -16.80
N ALA A 12 6.39 -2.94 -17.54
CA ALA A 12 6.02 -3.61 -18.78
C ALA A 12 5.39 -5.01 -18.59
N ASP A 13 5.62 -5.65 -17.43
CA ASP A 13 5.16 -7.01 -17.15
C ASP A 13 3.66 -7.05 -16.81
N GLY A 14 2.88 -7.81 -17.57
CA GLY A 14 1.42 -7.88 -17.43
C GLY A 14 0.96 -8.36 -16.05
N PRO A 15 1.37 -9.56 -15.61
CA PRO A 15 1.01 -10.09 -14.30
C PRO A 15 1.41 -9.17 -13.14
N PHE A 16 2.61 -8.61 -13.16
CA PHE A 16 3.07 -7.69 -12.12
C PHE A 16 2.28 -6.37 -12.12
N ARG A 17 2.01 -5.81 -13.30
CA ARG A 17 1.17 -4.62 -13.45
C ARG A 17 -0.22 -4.87 -12.88
N ASP A 18 -0.82 -6.01 -13.16
CA ASP A 18 -2.15 -6.35 -12.67
C ASP A 18 -2.15 -6.48 -11.14
N THR A 19 -1.10 -7.06 -10.55
CA THR A 19 -0.88 -7.04 -9.08
C THR A 19 -0.84 -5.61 -8.53
N LEU A 20 -0.06 -4.70 -9.12
CA LEU A 20 0.02 -3.31 -8.66
C LEU A 20 -1.32 -2.56 -8.75
N LEU A 21 -2.10 -2.83 -9.81
CA LEU A 21 -3.43 -2.25 -9.98
C LEU A 21 -4.43 -2.80 -8.95
N ASP A 22 -4.34 -4.09 -8.60
CA ASP A 22 -5.13 -4.66 -7.50
C ASP A 22 -4.78 -4.00 -6.17
N GLN A 23 -3.50 -3.83 -5.85
CA GLN A 23 -3.10 -3.11 -4.63
C GLN A 23 -3.67 -1.70 -4.60
N HIS A 24 -3.63 -0.97 -5.73
CA HIS A 24 -4.22 0.37 -5.83
C HIS A 24 -5.70 0.40 -5.53
N ARG A 25 -6.46 -0.55 -6.09
CA ARG A 25 -7.90 -0.66 -5.87
C ARG A 25 -8.20 -0.93 -4.40
N SER A 26 -7.50 -1.88 -3.79
CA SER A 26 -7.68 -2.24 -2.39
C SER A 26 -7.38 -1.08 -1.45
N TYR A 27 -6.30 -0.32 -1.66
CA TYR A 27 -6.02 0.87 -0.87
C TYR A 27 -7.08 1.96 -1.02
N ARG A 28 -7.64 2.13 -2.24
CA ARG A 28 -8.71 3.10 -2.48
C ARG A 28 -9.99 2.71 -1.75
N ASP A 29 -10.34 1.42 -1.74
CA ASP A 29 -11.50 0.92 -1.01
C ASP A 29 -11.35 1.16 0.50
N ILE A 30 -10.22 0.75 1.09
CA ILE A 30 -9.93 0.98 2.51
C ILE A 30 -9.96 2.47 2.85
N ALA A 31 -9.36 3.32 2.01
CA ALA A 31 -9.36 4.77 2.22
C ALA A 31 -10.77 5.36 2.16
N GLY A 32 -11.59 4.98 1.17
CA GLY A 32 -12.97 5.45 1.03
C GLY A 32 -13.84 5.02 2.22
N ARG A 33 -13.67 3.79 2.70
CA ARG A 33 -14.34 3.29 3.91
C ARG A 33 -13.87 4.04 5.16
N ALA A 34 -12.58 4.30 5.29
CA ALA A 34 -12.04 5.10 6.40
C ALA A 34 -12.59 6.53 6.40
N GLU A 35 -12.72 7.17 5.23
CA GLU A 35 -13.33 8.49 5.09
C GLU A 35 -14.79 8.48 5.53
N SER A 36 -15.55 7.42 5.20
CA SER A 36 -16.96 7.29 5.62
C SER A 36 -17.13 7.14 7.14
N LEU A 37 -16.12 6.62 7.84
CA LEU A 37 -16.11 6.49 9.30
C LEU A 37 -15.68 7.78 10.01
N SER A 38 -15.13 8.76 9.28
CA SER A 38 -14.64 10.00 9.87
C SER A 38 -15.55 11.19 9.54
N PRO A 39 -16.11 11.88 10.55
CA PRO A 39 -16.93 13.09 10.33
C PRO A 39 -16.11 14.30 9.85
N LYS A 40 -14.78 14.17 9.81
CA LYS A 40 -13.84 15.16 9.27
C LYS A 40 -13.05 14.51 8.14
N PRO A 41 -12.60 15.29 7.14
CA PRO A 41 -11.64 14.78 6.17
C PRO A 41 -10.45 14.18 6.91
N LEU A 42 -10.04 12.97 6.53
CA LEU A 42 -8.83 12.35 7.05
C LEU A 42 -7.64 13.22 6.63
N LYS A 43 -7.28 14.17 7.49
CA LYS A 43 -6.03 14.90 7.36
C LYS A 43 -4.93 13.90 7.63
N ASP A 44 -4.03 13.77 6.67
CA ASP A 44 -2.89 12.87 6.74
C ASP A 44 -3.27 11.38 6.72
N VAL A 45 -3.42 10.83 5.51
CA VAL A 45 -3.10 9.41 5.21
C VAL A 45 -1.72 9.39 4.52
N PRO A 46 -0.60 9.67 5.22
CA PRO A 46 0.66 10.00 4.56
C PRO A 46 1.55 8.77 4.42
N LEU A 47 1.24 7.66 5.07
CA LEU A 47 2.18 6.54 5.17
C LEU A 47 2.29 5.79 3.84
N THR A 48 1.17 5.40 3.25
CA THR A 48 1.15 4.80 1.91
C THR A 48 1.50 5.82 0.84
N GLY A 49 0.96 7.04 0.90
CA GLY A 49 1.24 8.10 -0.07
C GLY A 49 2.71 8.52 -0.14
N LYS A 50 3.40 8.69 1.00
CA LYS A 50 4.83 9.04 1.02
C LYS A 50 5.71 7.89 0.55
N ALA A 51 5.45 6.66 1.01
CA ALA A 51 6.21 5.49 0.58
C ALA A 51 6.12 5.31 -0.95
N MET A 52 4.92 5.45 -1.51
CA MET A 52 4.69 5.34 -2.96
C MET A 52 5.27 6.51 -3.75
N SER A 53 5.24 7.73 -3.19
CA SER A 53 5.86 8.90 -3.84
C SER A 53 7.38 8.78 -3.87
N SER A 54 8.00 8.31 -2.79
CA SER A 54 9.43 7.99 -2.76
C SER A 54 9.78 6.92 -3.79
N LEU A 55 8.99 5.84 -3.85
CA LEU A 55 9.18 4.76 -4.80
C LEU A 55 9.10 5.25 -6.27
N MET A 56 8.20 6.19 -6.57
CA MET A 56 8.16 6.82 -7.89
C MET A 56 9.35 7.70 -8.22
N ILE A 57 9.79 8.51 -7.26
CA ILE A 57 10.95 9.39 -7.45
C ILE A 57 12.18 8.51 -7.73
N ASP A 58 12.34 7.45 -6.95
CA ASP A 58 13.37 6.44 -7.16
C ASP A 58 13.22 5.83 -8.57
N LEU A 59 12.05 5.35 -8.99
CA LEU A 59 11.89 4.76 -10.35
C LEU A 59 12.13 5.73 -11.51
N LYS A 60 11.83 7.01 -11.35
CA LYS A 60 12.13 8.03 -12.37
C LYS A 60 13.62 8.29 -12.49
N THR A 61 14.39 8.03 -11.44
CA THR A 61 15.82 8.33 -11.33
C THR A 61 16.71 7.09 -11.44
N LEU A 62 16.18 5.90 -11.18
CA LEU A 62 16.87 4.62 -11.26
C LEU A 62 16.96 4.13 -12.71
N GLY A 63 18.11 3.54 -13.04
CA GLY A 63 18.33 2.88 -14.32
C GLY A 63 17.67 1.50 -14.42
N ASP A 64 17.46 0.82 -13.29
CA ASP A 64 16.82 -0.50 -13.23
C ASP A 64 15.32 -0.36 -12.90
N LYS A 65 14.49 -0.67 -13.90
CA LYS A 65 13.01 -0.67 -13.82
C LYS A 65 12.45 -2.07 -13.94
N SER A 66 13.25 -3.10 -13.65
CA SER A 66 12.81 -4.49 -13.68
C SER A 66 11.71 -4.74 -12.64
N SER A 67 10.81 -5.67 -12.95
CA SER A 67 9.75 -6.08 -12.03
C SER A 67 10.31 -6.58 -10.68
N SER A 68 11.45 -7.28 -10.68
CA SER A 68 12.10 -7.73 -9.43
C SER A 68 12.53 -6.57 -8.55
N HIS A 69 13.16 -5.53 -9.11
CA HIS A 69 13.57 -4.38 -8.33
C HIS A 69 12.38 -3.62 -7.74
N ILE A 70 11.35 -3.40 -8.56
CA ILE A 70 10.12 -2.71 -8.12
C ILE A 70 9.38 -3.54 -7.06
N ALA A 71 9.29 -4.86 -7.24
CA ALA A 71 8.67 -5.76 -6.28
C ALA A 71 9.37 -5.68 -4.92
N GLN A 72 10.71 -5.67 -4.89
CA GLN A 72 11.48 -5.50 -3.65
C GLN A 72 11.15 -4.18 -2.94
N MET A 73 11.06 -3.08 -3.69
CA MET A 73 10.70 -1.77 -3.12
C MET A 73 9.27 -1.76 -2.57
N MET A 74 8.33 -2.37 -3.27
CA MET A 74 6.93 -2.48 -2.85
C MET A 74 6.78 -3.36 -1.61
N VAL A 75 7.48 -4.50 -1.54
CA VAL A 75 7.51 -5.37 -0.34
C VAL A 75 8.00 -4.60 0.88
N LYS A 76 9.05 -3.78 0.73
CA LYS A 76 9.54 -2.93 1.81
C LYS A 76 8.49 -1.90 2.25
N GLY A 77 7.76 -1.33 1.30
CA GLY A 77 6.63 -0.44 1.56
C GLY A 77 5.54 -1.12 2.40
N SER A 78 5.08 -2.30 1.97
CA SER A 78 4.05 -3.07 2.69
C SER A 78 4.51 -3.56 4.05
N ALA A 79 5.76 -4.02 4.20
CA ALA A 79 6.31 -4.39 5.50
C ALA A 79 6.31 -3.22 6.49
N ASN A 80 6.64 -2.00 6.03
CA ASN A 80 6.51 -0.80 6.85
C ASN A 80 5.04 -0.50 7.19
N GLY A 81 4.11 -0.71 6.24
CA GLY A 81 2.67 -0.62 6.46
C GLY A 81 2.18 -1.53 7.59
N ILE A 82 2.58 -2.81 7.57
CA ILE A 82 2.31 -3.82 8.61
C ILE A 82 2.76 -3.32 9.98
N ILE A 83 4.00 -2.83 10.09
CA ILE A 83 4.56 -2.34 11.36
C ILE A 83 3.71 -1.18 11.89
N GLU A 84 3.35 -0.23 11.04
CA GLU A 84 2.67 1.00 11.44
C GLU A 84 1.19 0.76 11.78
N ILE A 85 0.49 -0.08 11.02
CA ILE A 85 -0.90 -0.44 11.34
C ILE A 85 -0.97 -1.31 12.60
N THR A 86 -0.02 -2.23 12.81
CA THR A 86 0.06 -3.04 14.04
C THR A 86 0.24 -2.16 15.27
N LYS A 87 1.12 -1.14 15.21
CA LYS A 87 1.29 -0.17 16.30
C LYS A 87 -0.03 0.55 16.60
N ARG A 88 -0.74 0.99 15.57
CA ARG A 88 -2.02 1.72 15.72
C ARG A 88 -3.12 0.83 16.31
N ILE A 89 -3.25 -0.41 15.85
CA ILE A 89 -4.21 -1.38 16.41
C ILE A 89 -3.99 -1.52 17.92
N ARG A 90 -2.74 -1.75 18.35
CA ARG A 90 -2.41 -1.88 19.78
C ARG A 90 -2.64 -0.59 20.58
N GLN A 91 -2.45 0.57 19.96
CA GLN A 91 -2.63 1.87 20.62
C GLN A 91 -4.12 2.21 20.84
N TYR A 92 -5.00 1.74 19.96
CA TYR A 92 -6.42 2.10 19.95
C TYR A 92 -7.35 0.90 20.18
N GLU A 93 -6.82 -0.21 20.70
CA GLU A 93 -7.57 -1.42 21.02
C GLU A 93 -8.78 -1.09 21.92
N GLY A 94 -9.98 -1.54 21.53
CA GLY A 94 -11.21 -1.35 22.31
C GLY A 94 -11.84 0.05 22.24
N THR A 95 -11.45 0.90 21.28
CA THR A 95 -12.00 2.27 21.14
C THR A 95 -13.25 2.36 20.25
N VAL A 96 -13.17 1.92 18.99
CA VAL A 96 -14.27 1.93 18.01
C VAL A 96 -14.18 0.66 17.17
N GLN A 97 -15.20 -0.19 17.28
CA GLN A 97 -15.19 -1.54 16.69
C GLN A 97 -15.03 -1.49 15.16
N GLU A 98 -15.67 -0.53 14.49
CA GLU A 98 -15.61 -0.38 13.03
C GLU A 98 -14.23 0.09 12.55
N ALA A 99 -13.58 0.98 13.31
CA ALA A 99 -12.24 1.46 12.99
C ALA A 99 -11.19 0.38 13.25
N GLU A 100 -11.37 -0.41 14.31
CA GLU A 100 -10.52 -1.56 14.62
C GLU A 100 -10.63 -2.63 13.55
N GLN A 101 -11.85 -2.97 13.13
CA GLN A 101 -12.08 -3.92 12.03
C GLN A 101 -11.41 -3.45 10.74
N LEU A 102 -11.57 -2.18 10.37
CA LEU A 102 -10.94 -1.64 9.17
C LEU A 102 -9.40 -1.65 9.25
N ALA A 103 -8.83 -1.44 10.44
CA ALA A 103 -7.39 -1.55 10.67
C ALA A 103 -6.88 -2.99 10.53
N GLN A 104 -7.63 -3.98 11.03
CA GLN A 104 -7.32 -5.40 10.86
C GLN A 104 -7.40 -5.84 9.39
N GLU A 105 -8.40 -5.33 8.65
CA GLU A 105 -8.50 -5.57 7.21
C GLU A 105 -7.31 -4.97 6.44
N LEU A 106 -6.87 -3.76 6.81
CA LEU A 106 -5.67 -3.15 6.23
C LEU A 106 -4.41 -3.96 6.56
N LEU A 107 -4.29 -4.49 7.78
CA LEU A 107 -3.18 -5.38 8.15
C LEU A 107 -3.14 -6.63 7.27
N ALA A 108 -4.25 -7.35 7.14
CA ALA A 108 -4.34 -8.55 6.31
C ALA A 108 -4.05 -8.23 4.83
N LEU A 109 -4.46 -7.05 4.35
CA LEU A 109 -4.17 -6.59 3.00
C LEU A 109 -2.67 -6.41 2.77
N GLU A 110 -1.96 -5.74 3.70
CA GLU A 110 -0.51 -5.55 3.59
C GLU A 110 0.27 -6.86 3.64
N GLU A 111 -0.16 -7.82 4.47
CA GLU A 111 0.41 -9.17 4.52
C GLU A 111 0.22 -9.90 3.19
N LYS A 112 -0.99 -9.87 2.63
CA LYS A 112 -1.27 -10.45 1.31
C LYS A 112 -0.42 -9.80 0.22
N HIS A 113 -0.29 -8.47 0.24
CA HIS A 113 0.53 -7.73 -0.71
C HIS A 113 1.99 -8.17 -0.69
N VAL A 114 2.57 -8.39 0.50
CA VAL A 114 3.93 -8.93 0.62
C VAL A 114 4.03 -10.30 -0.03
N GLU A 115 3.08 -11.20 0.22
CA GLU A 115 3.09 -12.54 -0.39
C GLU A 115 2.92 -12.51 -1.91
N ASP A 116 2.00 -11.70 -2.44
CA ASP A 116 1.80 -11.56 -3.89
C ASP A 116 3.07 -11.04 -4.58
N LEU A 117 3.73 -10.04 -3.99
CA LEU A 117 4.91 -9.39 -4.57
C LEU A 117 6.16 -10.26 -4.54
N LYS A 118 6.30 -11.17 -3.57
CA LYS A 118 7.44 -12.10 -3.49
C LYS A 118 7.60 -12.96 -4.74
N GLY A 119 6.50 -13.29 -5.42
CA GLY A 119 6.50 -14.08 -6.66
C GLY A 119 7.23 -13.40 -7.83
N PHE A 120 7.49 -12.09 -7.74
CA PHE A 120 8.16 -11.31 -8.78
C PHE A 120 9.62 -11.00 -8.47
N ILE A 121 10.12 -11.43 -7.31
CA ILE A 121 11.51 -11.24 -6.90
C ILE A 121 12.33 -12.41 -7.45
N CYS A 122 13.32 -12.10 -8.28
CA CYS A 122 14.29 -13.04 -8.86
C CYS A 122 15.68 -12.79 -8.30
#